data_AF-A0A090E0I8-F1
#
_entry.id   AF-A0A090E0I8-F1
#
_cell.length_a   1.000
_cell.length_b   1.000
_cell.length_c   1.000
_cell.angle_alpha   90.00
_cell.angle_beta   90.00
_cell.angle_gamma   90.00
#
_symmetry.space_group_name_H-M   'P 1'
#
loop_
_entity.id
_entity.type
_entity.pdbx_description
1 polymer ?
#
loop_
_entity_poly.entity_id
_entity_poly.type
_entity_poly.pdbx_seq_one_letter_code
_entity_poly.pdbx_strand_id
1 'polypeptide(L)'
;MDIDRRALYNALRMNWLNDPTIEVEPWQVENYRDMSLPLLFSRLRQNGFSLDKDSFTSLSENFDTPEELTTHLIDEEGVSAKEEDQVYLITFELWRRLQKDKPCLSIFCDELDHQIYLYDHGLAKSAEDIQDALSNLQVILEENSDEGADPESVLNLINYGSANDIEAFLFDFILEQIENDNYSYAQDLLESFQYYVSDKKWFQLLHARLLFGIDPTAAKPILNYLIDQAEDDEDLEFNLELLSELIQEEDEEIFLKLLKSTLPLLEQEEDFQDMLLLTADFFNEKEKINEEHLIQSLLKKRSSIPLDNILDKNDPGVLELTKLIETSVYRPNQK
;
A
#
# COMPACT_ATOMS: atom_id res chain seq x y z
N MET A 1 -10.48 25.29 4.35
CA MET A 1 -9.23 24.68 3.83
C MET A 1 -9.42 23.18 3.86
N ASP A 2 -9.08 22.45 2.79
CA ASP A 2 -9.49 21.05 2.59
C ASP A 2 -8.41 20.06 3.04
N ILE A 3 -8.80 18.85 3.43
CA ILE A 3 -7.92 17.75 3.87
C ILE A 3 -6.82 17.44 2.84
N ASP A 4 -7.14 17.64 1.56
CA ASP A 4 -6.28 17.52 0.37
C ASP A 4 -4.95 18.25 0.55
N ARG A 5 -5.01 19.44 1.18
CA ARG A 5 -3.84 20.29 1.32
C ARG A 5 -2.82 19.66 2.27
N ARG A 6 -3.27 18.94 3.31
CA ARG A 6 -2.36 18.20 4.21
C ARG A 6 -1.79 16.97 3.55
N ALA A 7 -2.65 16.16 2.94
CA ALA A 7 -2.26 14.95 2.22
C ALA A 7 -1.16 15.29 1.20
N LEU A 8 -1.32 16.40 0.47
CA LEU A 8 -0.31 16.92 -0.45
C LEU A 8 1.04 17.24 0.23
N TYR A 9 1.03 17.90 1.39
CA TYR A 9 2.28 18.19 2.11
C TYR A 9 2.96 16.95 2.68
N ASN A 10 2.17 15.98 3.15
CA ASN A 10 2.69 14.71 3.61
C ASN A 10 3.30 13.93 2.45
N ALA A 11 2.57 13.80 1.35
CA ALA A 11 3.06 13.16 0.13
C ALA A 11 4.33 13.85 -0.39
N LEU A 12 4.36 15.18 -0.44
CA LEU A 12 5.54 15.94 -0.86
C LEU A 12 6.75 15.65 0.05
N ARG A 13 6.53 15.60 1.37
CA ARG A 13 7.59 15.28 2.33
C ARG A 13 8.06 13.84 2.19
N MET A 14 7.17 12.87 2.05
CA MET A 14 7.54 11.45 1.89
C MET A 14 8.30 11.23 0.58
N ASN A 15 7.82 11.81 -0.52
CA ASN A 15 8.51 11.79 -1.81
C ASN A 15 9.91 12.41 -1.72
N TRP A 16 10.06 13.53 -1.00
CA TRP A 16 11.36 14.17 -0.79
C TRP A 16 12.30 13.34 0.09
N LEU A 17 11.78 12.57 1.06
CA LEU A 17 12.60 11.66 1.87
C LEU A 17 13.14 10.49 1.03
N ASN A 18 12.35 10.01 0.07
CA ASN A 18 12.75 8.96 -0.87
C ASN A 18 13.72 9.51 -1.94
N ASP A 19 13.45 10.70 -2.48
CA ASP A 19 14.29 11.41 -3.44
C ASP A 19 14.52 12.87 -3.03
N PRO A 20 15.65 13.17 -2.35
CA PRO A 20 15.99 14.54 -1.94
C PRO A 20 16.32 15.49 -3.10
N THR A 21 16.33 15.02 -4.35
CA THR A 21 16.60 15.85 -5.53
C THR A 21 15.35 16.57 -6.06
N ILE A 22 14.17 16.23 -5.55
CA ILE A 22 12.91 16.91 -5.88
C ILE A 22 13.01 18.40 -5.53
N GLU A 23 12.65 19.26 -6.49
CA GLU A 23 12.67 20.71 -6.32
C GLU A 23 11.52 21.16 -5.42
N VAL A 24 11.85 21.52 -4.19
CA VAL A 24 10.91 22.01 -3.17
C VAL A 24 11.47 23.23 -2.45
N GLU A 25 10.59 24.10 -1.95
CA GLU A 25 11.00 25.14 -1.01
C GLU A 25 11.27 24.52 0.38
N PRO A 26 12.31 24.96 1.10
CA PRO A 26 12.73 24.30 2.35
C PRO A 26 11.61 24.14 3.40
N TRP A 27 10.71 25.12 3.50
CA TRP A 27 9.61 25.11 4.49
C TRP A 27 8.55 24.04 4.20
N GLN A 28 8.50 23.50 2.97
CA GLN A 28 7.49 22.50 2.55
C GLN A 28 7.82 21.10 3.07
N VAL A 29 9.11 20.81 3.28
CA VAL A 29 9.60 19.47 3.68
C VAL A 29 10.33 19.47 5.03
N GLU A 30 10.39 20.62 5.69
CA GLU A 30 10.94 20.75 7.03
C GLU A 30 10.22 19.82 8.03
N ASN A 31 10.98 19.27 8.98
CA ASN A 31 10.39 18.43 10.02
C ASN A 31 9.77 19.28 11.14
N TYR A 32 8.51 19.69 10.95
CA TYR A 32 7.74 20.41 11.96
C TYR A 32 7.60 19.61 13.26
N ARG A 33 7.61 18.27 13.21
CA ARG A 33 7.53 17.38 14.39
C ARG A 33 8.72 17.55 15.35
N ASP A 34 9.90 17.90 14.82
CA ASP A 34 11.12 18.12 15.63
C ASP A 34 11.28 19.56 16.12
N MET A 35 10.48 20.51 15.59
CA MET A 35 10.57 21.91 16.00
C MET A 35 10.11 22.11 17.44
N SER A 36 10.74 23.00 18.18
CA SER A 36 10.28 23.37 19.53
C SER A 36 9.02 24.25 19.47
N LEU A 37 8.15 24.17 20.49
CA LEU A 37 6.97 25.06 20.59
C LEU A 37 7.34 26.56 20.50
N PRO A 38 8.40 27.06 21.17
CA PRO A 38 8.81 28.46 21.00
C PRO A 38 9.17 28.82 19.56
N LEU A 39 9.78 27.90 18.81
CA LEU A 39 10.11 28.12 17.40
C LEU A 39 8.83 28.21 16.56
N LEU A 40 7.87 27.31 16.75
CA LEU A 40 6.58 27.32 16.04
C LEU A 40 5.83 28.64 16.27
N PHE A 41 5.67 29.07 17.52
CA PHE A 41 5.03 30.37 17.83
C PHE A 41 5.83 31.57 17.30
N SER A 42 7.17 31.50 17.27
CA SER A 42 7.98 32.58 16.69
C SER A 42 7.77 32.72 15.18
N ARG A 43 7.60 31.60 14.45
CA ARG A 43 7.31 31.59 13.02
C ARG A 43 5.88 32.04 12.74
N LEU A 44 4.93 31.66 13.59
CA LEU A 44 3.56 32.15 13.50
C LEU A 44 3.51 33.68 13.65
N ARG A 45 4.30 34.22 14.60
CA ARG A 45 4.46 35.67 14.78
C ARG A 45 5.13 36.37 13.59
N GLN A 46 6.08 35.71 12.93
CA GLN A 46 6.70 36.25 11.70
C GLN A 46 5.69 36.37 10.56
N ASN A 47 4.68 35.51 10.55
CA ASN A 47 3.54 35.57 9.62
C ASN A 47 2.40 36.51 10.11
N GLY A 48 2.66 37.37 11.11
CA GLY A 48 1.69 38.37 11.59
C GLY A 48 0.81 37.93 12.75
N PHE A 49 0.87 36.65 13.15
CA PHE A 49 -0.02 36.08 14.18
C PHE A 49 0.66 35.99 15.54
N SER A 50 0.32 36.92 16.44
CA SER A 50 0.88 36.97 17.79
C SER A 50 0.14 36.07 18.77
N LEU A 51 0.22 34.76 18.58
CA LEU A 51 -0.28 33.76 19.52
C LEU A 51 0.85 33.22 20.42
N ASP A 52 0.45 32.78 21.60
CA ASP A 52 1.23 31.96 22.53
C ASP A 52 0.44 30.70 22.87
N LYS A 53 0.99 29.85 23.75
CA LYS A 53 0.36 28.58 24.09
C LYS A 53 -1.05 28.76 24.65
N ASP A 54 -1.24 29.71 25.56
CA ASP A 54 -2.51 29.87 26.26
C ASP A 54 -3.56 30.48 25.33
N SER A 55 -3.19 31.52 24.58
CA SER A 55 -4.07 32.14 23.59
C SER A 55 -4.42 31.23 22.42
N PHE A 56 -3.49 30.36 21.97
CA PHE A 56 -3.79 29.36 20.95
C PHE A 56 -4.82 28.36 21.45
N THR A 57 -4.61 27.77 22.63
CA THR A 57 -5.55 26.80 23.23
C THR A 57 -6.93 27.41 23.45
N SER A 58 -7.03 28.66 23.92
CA SER A 58 -8.32 29.32 24.09
C SER A 58 -9.00 29.64 22.75
N LEU A 59 -8.24 29.93 21.70
CA LEU A 59 -8.79 30.21 20.39
C LEU A 59 -9.32 28.92 19.73
N SER A 60 -8.57 27.82 19.81
CA SER A 60 -8.92 26.52 19.24
C SER A 60 -10.16 25.88 19.87
N GLU A 61 -10.61 26.33 21.04
CA GLU A 61 -11.90 25.91 21.61
C GLU A 61 -13.07 26.18 20.66
N ASN A 62 -12.99 27.21 19.81
CA ASN A 62 -14.06 27.64 18.91
C ASN A 62 -14.07 26.94 17.54
N PHE A 63 -13.15 26.01 17.32
CA PHE A 63 -12.98 25.32 16.03
C PHE A 63 -12.86 23.82 16.28
N ASP A 64 -13.16 23.02 15.27
CA ASP A 64 -13.09 21.55 15.35
C ASP A 64 -11.85 21.01 14.63
N THR A 65 -11.24 21.80 13.75
CA THR A 65 -10.08 21.39 12.94
C THR A 65 -8.99 22.47 12.83
N PRO A 66 -7.72 22.09 12.61
CA PRO A 66 -6.66 23.05 12.32
C PRO A 66 -6.91 23.82 11.01
N GLU A 67 -7.62 23.24 10.05
CA GLU A 67 -8.02 23.86 8.79
C GLU A 67 -8.98 25.04 9.00
N GLU A 68 -9.98 24.87 9.86
CA GLU A 68 -10.93 25.92 10.24
C GLU A 68 -10.23 27.06 10.98
N LEU A 69 -9.40 26.72 11.97
CA LEU A 69 -8.63 27.71 12.72
C LEU A 69 -7.70 28.50 11.79
N THR A 70 -7.01 27.83 10.88
CA THR A 70 -6.15 28.48 9.90
C THR A 70 -6.93 29.43 9.00
N THR A 71 -8.10 28.99 8.50
CA THR A 71 -8.98 29.83 7.68
C THR A 71 -9.42 31.08 8.45
N HIS A 72 -9.74 30.94 9.74
CA HIS A 72 -10.10 32.06 10.60
C HIS A 72 -8.94 33.04 10.84
N LEU A 73 -7.71 32.55 11.00
CA LEU A 73 -6.54 33.41 11.17
C LEU A 73 -6.30 34.27 9.92
N ILE A 74 -6.53 33.71 8.73
CA ILE A 74 -6.10 34.30 7.44
C ILE A 74 -7.22 35.11 6.76
N ASP A 75 -8.36 35.33 7.42
CA ASP A 75 -9.57 36.01 6.88
C ASP A 75 -9.36 37.50 6.47
N GLU A 76 -8.10 37.97 6.38
CA GLU A 76 -7.72 39.28 5.85
C GLU A 76 -7.44 39.23 4.33
N GLU A 77 -8.07 40.14 3.56
CA GLU A 77 -7.75 40.33 2.14
C GLU A 77 -6.27 40.71 1.93
N GLY A 78 -5.51 39.86 1.23
CA GLY A 78 -4.16 40.18 0.74
C GLY A 78 -3.04 39.21 1.12
N VAL A 79 -3.34 38.13 1.85
CA VAL A 79 -2.36 37.07 2.16
C VAL A 79 -2.09 36.21 0.90
N SER A 80 -0.81 35.91 0.63
CA SER A 80 -0.45 35.03 -0.48
C SER A 80 -0.71 33.57 -0.14
N ALA A 81 -0.97 32.74 -1.16
CA ALA A 81 -1.18 31.28 -0.97
C ALA A 81 -0.01 30.63 -0.19
N LYS A 82 1.23 31.06 -0.46
CA LYS A 82 2.42 30.59 0.24
C LYS A 82 2.43 30.93 1.74
N GLU A 83 2.03 32.14 2.11
CA GLU A 83 1.93 32.53 3.52
C GLU A 83 0.82 31.74 4.20
N GLU A 84 -0.29 31.51 3.51
CA GLU A 84 -1.40 30.71 4.01
C GLU A 84 -0.98 29.26 4.30
N ASP A 85 -0.22 28.65 3.39
CA ASP A 85 0.37 27.32 3.56
C ASP A 85 1.33 27.23 4.76
N GLN A 86 2.19 28.22 4.94
CA GLN A 86 3.13 28.24 6.06
C GLN A 86 2.40 28.37 7.40
N VAL A 87 1.37 29.22 7.46
CA VAL A 87 0.53 29.37 8.65
C VAL A 87 -0.24 28.09 8.93
N TYR A 88 -0.76 27.44 7.90
CA TYR A 88 -1.43 26.13 8.01
C TYR A 88 -0.52 25.08 8.65
N LEU A 89 0.68 24.85 8.11
CA LEU A 89 1.61 23.83 8.61
C LEU A 89 1.99 24.05 10.08
N ILE A 90 2.18 25.31 10.48
CA ILE A 90 2.46 25.66 11.87
C ILE A 90 1.22 25.42 12.75
N THR A 91 0.04 25.83 12.29
CA THR A 91 -1.23 25.69 13.02
C THR A 91 -1.59 24.22 13.22
N PHE A 92 -1.41 23.40 12.18
CA PHE A 92 -1.56 21.95 12.21
C PHE A 92 -0.66 21.33 13.29
N GLU A 93 0.63 21.65 13.28
CA GLU A 93 1.58 21.09 14.24
C GLU A 93 1.30 21.53 15.68
N LEU A 94 0.86 22.78 15.87
CA LEU A 94 0.41 23.27 17.18
C LEU A 94 -0.86 22.55 17.64
N TRP A 95 -1.83 22.35 16.74
CA TRP A 95 -3.06 21.59 17.01
C TRP A 95 -2.74 20.17 17.47
N ARG A 96 -1.93 19.44 16.70
CA ARG A 96 -1.49 18.07 17.01
C ARG A 96 -0.92 17.93 18.42
N ARG A 97 -0.15 18.93 18.88
CA ARG A 97 0.52 18.90 20.18
C ARG A 97 -0.35 19.38 21.34
N LEU A 98 -1.21 20.36 21.08
CA LEU A 98 -1.91 21.10 22.12
C LEU A 98 -3.39 20.72 22.26
N GLN A 99 -4.02 20.16 21.22
CA GLN A 99 -5.46 19.81 21.17
C GLN A 99 -5.66 18.30 21.07
N LYS A 100 -5.04 17.55 21.99
CA LYS A 100 -5.05 16.08 21.99
C LYS A 100 -6.43 15.46 22.23
N ASP A 101 -7.34 16.25 22.77
CA ASP A 101 -8.74 15.94 23.07
C ASP A 101 -9.69 16.24 21.91
N LYS A 102 -9.19 16.83 20.82
CA LYS A 102 -9.92 17.11 19.58
C LYS A 102 -9.29 16.35 18.40
N PRO A 103 -9.41 15.02 18.35
CA PRO A 103 -8.95 14.26 17.19
C PRO A 103 -9.74 14.72 15.96
N CYS A 104 -9.04 14.88 14.84
CA CYS A 104 -9.66 15.13 13.55
C CYS A 104 -8.98 14.29 12.48
N LEU A 105 -9.66 14.11 11.35
CA LEU A 105 -9.20 13.23 10.28
C LEU A 105 -7.79 13.60 9.78
N SER A 106 -7.50 14.88 9.55
CA SER A 106 -6.18 15.32 9.09
C SER A 106 -5.04 14.98 10.05
N ILE A 107 -5.29 15.05 11.37
CA ILE A 107 -4.30 14.65 12.39
C ILE A 107 -4.13 13.12 12.39
N PHE A 108 -5.22 12.39 12.26
CA PHE A 108 -5.19 10.93 12.22
C PHE A 108 -4.42 10.41 11.00
N CYS A 109 -4.76 10.87 9.78
CA CYS A 109 -4.06 10.48 8.56
C CYS A 109 -2.56 10.81 8.63
N ASP A 110 -2.20 12.00 9.14
CA ASP A 110 -0.80 12.39 9.32
C ASP A 110 -0.03 11.50 10.31
N GLU A 111 -0.70 11.04 11.37
CA GLU A 111 -0.07 10.13 12.31
C GLU A 111 0.05 8.73 11.74
N LEU A 112 -0.98 8.22 11.03
CA LEU A 112 -0.94 6.94 10.35
C LEU A 112 0.19 6.90 9.31
N ASP A 113 0.28 7.91 8.44
CA ASP A 113 1.37 8.05 7.47
C ASP A 113 2.75 8.05 8.11
N HIS A 114 2.87 8.72 9.26
CA HIS A 114 4.12 8.78 9.98
C HIS A 114 4.51 7.41 10.55
N GLN A 115 3.56 6.66 11.10
CA GLN A 115 3.82 5.33 11.62
C GLN A 115 4.17 4.34 10.50
N ILE A 116 3.47 4.39 9.37
CA ILE A 116 3.79 3.62 8.16
C ILE A 116 5.23 3.91 7.73
N TYR A 117 5.59 5.19 7.57
CA TYR A 117 6.96 5.57 7.20
C TYR A 117 8.02 5.02 8.17
N LEU A 118 7.76 5.11 9.48
CA LEU A 118 8.68 4.58 10.49
C LEU A 118 8.81 3.06 10.40
N TYR A 119 7.70 2.36 10.12
CA TYR A 119 7.66 0.91 9.98
C TYR A 119 8.48 0.46 8.76
N ASP A 120 8.16 0.97 7.57
CA ASP A 120 8.78 0.56 6.30
C ASP A 120 10.29 0.79 6.26
N HIS A 121 10.75 1.83 6.98
CA HIS A 121 12.17 2.19 7.03
C HIS A 121 12.92 1.53 8.21
N GLY A 122 12.28 0.66 8.97
CA GLY A 122 12.87 0.01 10.15
C GLY A 122 13.26 1.00 11.26
N LEU A 123 12.60 2.16 11.31
CA LEU A 123 12.82 3.23 12.27
C LEU A 123 11.84 3.18 13.45
N ALA A 124 10.81 2.34 13.37
CA ALA A 124 9.84 2.10 14.43
C ALA A 124 10.57 1.64 15.71
N LYS A 125 10.17 2.18 16.86
CA LYS A 125 10.77 1.83 18.15
C LYS A 125 10.18 0.53 18.70
N SER A 126 8.91 0.28 18.39
CA SER A 126 8.16 -0.91 18.74
C SER A 126 7.26 -1.30 17.58
N ALA A 127 7.04 -2.59 17.39
CA ALA A 127 5.98 -3.08 16.50
C ALA A 127 4.59 -2.66 17.02
N GLU A 128 4.45 -2.42 18.33
CA GLU A 128 3.19 -1.95 18.93
C GLU A 128 2.77 -0.58 18.37
N ASP A 129 3.71 0.28 17.97
CA ASP A 129 3.39 1.64 17.51
C ASP A 129 2.50 1.63 16.25
N ILE A 130 2.80 0.75 15.28
CA ILE A 130 1.98 0.59 14.07
C ILE A 130 0.70 -0.20 14.35
N GLN A 131 0.75 -1.20 15.25
CA GLN A 131 -0.42 -1.99 15.63
C GLN A 131 -1.48 -1.12 16.35
N ASP A 132 -1.04 -0.18 17.19
CA ASP A 132 -1.90 0.82 17.83
C ASP A 132 -2.52 1.76 16.78
N ALA A 133 -1.77 2.17 15.76
CA ALA A 133 -2.28 2.99 14.67
C ALA A 133 -3.37 2.26 13.86
N LEU A 134 -3.14 0.98 13.53
CA LEU A 134 -4.13 0.14 12.85
C LEU A 134 -5.36 -0.16 13.73
N SER A 135 -5.17 -0.33 15.03
CA SER A 135 -6.30 -0.50 15.97
C SER A 135 -7.16 0.77 16.03
N ASN A 136 -6.55 1.95 16.01
CA ASN A 136 -7.30 3.21 15.93
C ASN A 136 -8.02 3.36 14.58
N LEU A 137 -7.39 2.93 13.47
CA LEU A 137 -8.03 2.88 12.17
C LEU A 137 -9.30 2.01 12.20
N GLN A 138 -9.19 0.81 12.75
CA GLN A 138 -10.33 -0.10 12.90
C GLN A 138 -11.47 0.55 13.68
N VAL A 139 -11.18 1.18 14.83
CA VAL A 139 -12.21 1.87 15.64
C VAL A 139 -12.92 2.96 14.82
N ILE A 140 -12.18 3.78 14.07
CA ILE A 140 -12.77 4.83 13.23
C ILE A 140 -13.69 4.23 12.17
N LEU A 141 -13.25 3.16 11.51
CA LEU A 141 -14.01 2.47 10.46
C LEU A 141 -15.31 1.86 11.01
N GLU A 142 -15.24 1.20 12.16
CA GLU A 142 -16.38 0.59 12.86
C GLU A 142 -17.40 1.65 13.31
N GLU A 143 -16.95 2.71 13.98
CA GLU A 143 -17.83 3.79 14.46
C GLU A 143 -18.61 4.46 13.32
N ASN A 144 -17.95 4.77 12.20
CA ASN A 144 -18.62 5.37 11.04
C ASN A 144 -19.61 4.40 10.38
N SER A 145 -19.28 3.11 10.33
CA SER A 145 -20.18 2.08 9.76
C SER A 145 -21.39 1.84 10.64
N ASP A 146 -21.23 1.86 11.96
CA ASP A 146 -22.32 1.78 12.94
C ASP A 146 -23.26 2.99 12.84
N GLU A 147 -22.74 4.16 12.46
CA GLU A 147 -23.52 5.35 12.14
C GLU A 147 -24.21 5.29 10.75
N GLY A 148 -23.96 4.23 9.99
CA GLY A 148 -24.60 3.95 8.71
C GLY A 148 -23.84 4.47 7.49
N ALA A 149 -22.57 4.84 7.63
CA ALA A 149 -21.70 5.11 6.49
C ALA A 149 -21.42 3.82 5.69
N ASP A 150 -21.15 3.98 4.40
CA ASP A 150 -20.70 2.89 3.55
C ASP A 150 -19.24 2.53 3.88
N PRO A 151 -18.93 1.27 4.27
CA PRO A 151 -17.59 0.88 4.74
C PRO A 151 -16.44 1.25 3.79
N GLU A 152 -16.60 0.94 2.50
CA GLU A 152 -15.59 1.23 1.47
C GLU A 152 -15.37 2.75 1.33
N SER A 153 -16.46 3.53 1.40
CA SER A 153 -16.37 4.99 1.35
C SER A 153 -15.60 5.60 2.53
N VAL A 154 -15.67 5.01 3.72
CA VAL A 154 -14.94 5.50 4.91
C VAL A 154 -13.44 5.27 4.73
N LEU A 155 -13.01 4.07 4.34
CA LEU A 155 -11.59 3.79 4.10
C LEU A 155 -11.05 4.65 2.95
N ASN A 156 -11.83 4.83 1.87
CA ASN A 156 -11.46 5.70 0.77
C ASN A 156 -11.26 7.17 1.20
N LEU A 157 -12.06 7.66 2.14
CA LEU A 157 -11.87 9.00 2.69
C LEU A 157 -10.57 9.12 3.49
N ILE A 158 -10.20 8.07 4.24
CA ILE A 158 -8.93 8.01 4.97
C ILE A 158 -7.76 7.93 3.99
N ASN A 159 -7.84 7.07 2.97
CA ASN A 159 -6.86 7.00 1.87
C ASN A 159 -6.64 8.37 1.23
N TYR A 160 -7.73 9.09 0.93
CA TYR A 160 -7.66 10.42 0.34
C TYR A 160 -6.98 11.47 1.23
N GLY A 161 -7.12 11.33 2.55
CA GLY A 161 -6.46 12.21 3.52
C GLY A 161 -5.00 11.83 3.84
N SER A 162 -4.55 10.65 3.40
CA SER A 162 -3.23 10.09 3.66
C SER A 162 -2.30 10.28 2.46
N ALA A 163 -0.99 10.21 2.73
CA ALA A 163 0.05 10.20 1.71
C ALA A 163 0.35 8.78 1.19
N ASN A 164 0.19 7.78 2.05
CA ASN A 164 0.34 6.38 1.68
C ASN A 164 -0.98 5.80 1.20
N ASP A 165 -0.90 4.81 0.30
CA ASP A 165 -2.01 3.94 0.00
C ASP A 165 -2.21 2.97 1.18
N ILE A 166 -3.27 3.19 1.96
CA ILE A 166 -3.53 2.40 3.17
C ILE A 166 -3.97 0.99 2.81
N GLU A 167 -4.66 0.79 1.69
CA GLU A 167 -5.10 -0.55 1.28
C GLU A 167 -3.90 -1.40 0.85
N ALA A 168 -2.99 -0.83 0.05
CA ALA A 168 -1.73 -1.48 -0.31
C ALA A 168 -0.86 -1.77 0.93
N PHE A 169 -0.72 -0.78 1.83
CA PHE A 169 0.02 -0.98 3.08
C PHE A 169 -0.59 -2.10 3.94
N LEU A 170 -1.92 -2.14 4.08
CA LEU A 170 -2.59 -3.21 4.83
C LEU A 170 -2.32 -4.58 4.21
N PHE A 171 -2.33 -4.68 2.88
CA PHE A 171 -2.02 -5.92 2.19
C PHE A 171 -0.60 -6.40 2.53
N ASP A 172 0.40 -5.54 2.33
CA ASP A 172 1.81 -5.85 2.58
C ASP A 172 2.07 -6.19 4.06
N PHE A 173 1.48 -5.41 4.97
CA PHE A 173 1.62 -5.62 6.39
C PHE A 173 1.03 -6.95 6.85
N ILE A 174 -0.16 -7.32 6.35
CA ILE A 174 -0.79 -8.61 6.65
C ILE A 174 0.03 -9.76 6.05
N LEU A 175 0.53 -9.61 4.82
CA LEU A 175 1.39 -10.61 4.18
C LEU A 175 2.65 -10.86 5.03
N GLU A 176 3.32 -9.80 5.48
CA GLU A 176 4.47 -9.91 6.38
C GLU A 176 4.12 -10.62 7.70
N GLN A 177 2.92 -10.39 8.26
CA GLN A 177 2.49 -11.13 9.45
C GLN A 177 2.31 -12.63 9.16
N ILE A 178 1.79 -13.00 7.99
CA ILE A 178 1.64 -14.40 7.58
C ILE A 178 3.02 -15.04 7.41
N GLU A 179 3.95 -14.38 6.71
CA GLU A 179 5.32 -14.89 6.47
C GLU A 179 6.13 -15.07 7.76
N ASN A 180 5.84 -14.27 8.79
CA ASN A 180 6.46 -14.37 10.11
C ASN A 180 5.73 -15.33 11.07
N ASP A 181 4.84 -16.19 10.57
CA ASP A 181 4.03 -17.14 11.36
C ASP A 181 3.12 -16.48 12.41
N ASN A 182 2.85 -15.17 12.31
CA ASN A 182 1.96 -14.42 13.22
C ASN A 182 0.48 -14.61 12.83
N TYR A 183 0.08 -15.86 12.57
CA TYR A 183 -1.21 -16.21 11.98
C TYR A 183 -2.42 -15.70 12.74
N SER A 184 -2.39 -15.71 14.08
CA SER A 184 -3.51 -15.20 14.89
C SER A 184 -3.76 -13.72 14.63
N TYR A 185 -2.69 -12.92 14.53
CA TYR A 185 -2.81 -11.49 14.33
C TYR A 185 -3.17 -11.15 12.88
N ALA A 186 -2.58 -11.88 11.91
CA ALA A 186 -2.95 -11.77 10.50
C ALA A 186 -4.45 -12.09 10.29
N GLN A 187 -4.99 -13.10 10.98
CA GLN A 187 -6.41 -13.42 10.94
C GLN A 187 -7.27 -12.28 11.50
N ASP A 188 -6.91 -11.73 12.67
CA ASP A 188 -7.64 -10.60 13.27
C ASP A 188 -7.68 -9.40 12.32
N LEU A 189 -6.56 -9.09 11.66
CA LEU A 189 -6.47 -8.01 10.67
C LEU A 189 -7.38 -8.27 9.45
N LEU A 190 -7.33 -9.47 8.87
CA LEU A 190 -8.18 -9.84 7.74
C LEU A 190 -9.67 -9.73 8.08
N GLU A 191 -10.07 -10.26 9.25
CA GLU A 191 -11.45 -10.18 9.71
C GLU A 191 -11.91 -8.74 9.94
N SER A 192 -11.01 -7.88 10.44
CA SER A 192 -11.27 -6.49 10.73
C SER A 192 -11.36 -5.61 9.48
N PHE A 193 -10.57 -5.87 8.44
CA PHE A 193 -10.45 -4.97 7.28
C PHE A 193 -11.19 -5.44 6.01
N GLN A 194 -11.52 -6.73 5.85
CA GLN A 194 -12.10 -7.29 4.61
C GLN A 194 -13.38 -6.60 4.10
N TYR A 195 -14.13 -5.93 4.97
CA TYR A 195 -15.38 -5.24 4.61
C TYR A 195 -15.16 -3.80 4.13
N TYR A 196 -13.98 -3.24 4.37
CA TYR A 196 -13.65 -1.84 4.10
C TYR A 196 -12.81 -1.67 2.84
N VAL A 197 -12.09 -2.70 2.44
CA VAL A 197 -11.20 -2.69 1.27
C VAL A 197 -12.00 -2.76 -0.03
N SER A 198 -11.48 -2.07 -1.04
CA SER A 198 -12.12 -1.98 -2.35
C SER A 198 -11.89 -3.25 -3.17
N ASP A 199 -10.67 -3.80 -3.15
CA ASP A 199 -10.33 -5.00 -3.90
C ASP A 199 -10.29 -6.26 -3.02
N LYS A 200 -11.47 -6.87 -2.92
CA LYS A 200 -11.70 -8.04 -2.07
C LYS A 200 -10.91 -9.28 -2.51
N LYS A 201 -10.52 -9.39 -3.78
CA LYS A 201 -9.82 -10.59 -4.28
C LYS A 201 -8.41 -10.68 -3.72
N TRP A 202 -7.73 -9.54 -3.53
CA TRP A 202 -6.42 -9.46 -2.89
C TRP A 202 -6.47 -9.88 -1.42
N PHE A 203 -7.48 -9.41 -0.68
CA PHE A 203 -7.67 -9.85 0.72
C PHE A 203 -8.09 -11.32 0.83
N GLN A 204 -8.83 -11.85 -0.15
CA GLN A 204 -9.12 -13.28 -0.22
C GLN A 204 -7.87 -14.11 -0.53
N LEU A 205 -6.93 -13.60 -1.34
CA LEU A 205 -5.64 -14.25 -1.56
C LEU A 205 -4.81 -14.32 -0.28
N LEU A 206 -4.75 -13.23 0.50
CA LEU A 206 -4.13 -13.25 1.84
C LEU A 206 -4.79 -14.26 2.77
N HIS A 207 -6.12 -14.37 2.73
CA HIS A 207 -6.84 -15.37 3.51
C HIS A 207 -6.49 -16.80 3.07
N ALA A 208 -6.34 -17.06 1.76
CA ALA A 208 -5.87 -18.34 1.27
C ALA A 208 -4.43 -18.65 1.76
N ARG A 209 -3.50 -17.68 1.67
CA ARG A 209 -2.12 -17.77 2.19
C ARG A 209 -2.09 -18.11 3.68
N LEU A 210 -2.88 -17.38 4.48
CA LEU A 210 -3.05 -17.65 5.91
C LEU A 210 -3.49 -19.11 6.15
N LEU A 211 -4.51 -19.58 5.42
CA LEU A 211 -5.01 -20.93 5.58
C LEU A 211 -4.01 -21.99 5.12
N PHE A 212 -3.15 -21.73 4.14
CA PHE A 212 -2.06 -22.67 3.81
C PHE A 212 -1.10 -22.89 4.99
N GLY A 213 -0.86 -21.87 5.82
CA GLY A 213 -0.08 -22.01 7.05
C GLY A 213 -0.79 -22.78 8.18
N ILE A 214 -2.12 -22.71 8.26
CA ILE A 214 -2.91 -23.24 9.38
C ILE A 214 -3.66 -24.55 9.04
N ASP A 215 -4.43 -24.54 7.96
CA ASP A 215 -5.23 -25.66 7.42
C ASP A 215 -5.22 -25.65 5.88
N PRO A 216 -4.22 -26.29 5.24
CA PRO A 216 -4.11 -26.34 3.79
C PRO A 216 -5.35 -26.90 3.07
N THR A 217 -6.17 -27.71 3.76
CA THR A 217 -7.39 -28.28 3.15
C THR A 217 -8.46 -27.22 2.98
N ALA A 218 -8.53 -26.25 3.92
CA ALA A 218 -9.47 -25.14 3.88
C ALA A 218 -9.05 -24.04 2.89
N ALA A 219 -7.77 -23.94 2.55
CA ALA A 219 -7.26 -22.97 1.57
C ALA A 219 -7.69 -23.30 0.12
N LYS A 220 -7.69 -24.59 -0.26
CA LYS A 220 -7.92 -25.02 -1.66
C LYS A 220 -9.23 -24.52 -2.29
N PRO A 221 -10.40 -24.55 -1.60
CA PRO A 221 -11.62 -24.00 -2.17
C PRO A 221 -11.53 -22.50 -2.47
N ILE A 222 -10.81 -21.74 -1.64
CA ILE A 222 -10.62 -20.30 -1.83
C ILE A 222 -9.69 -20.07 -3.02
N LEU A 223 -8.56 -20.78 -3.08
CA LEU A 223 -7.62 -20.67 -4.19
C LEU A 223 -8.29 -20.99 -5.53
N ASN A 224 -9.08 -22.07 -5.60
CA ASN A 224 -9.82 -22.42 -6.82
C ASN A 224 -10.82 -21.33 -7.24
N TYR A 225 -11.51 -20.70 -6.28
CA TYR A 225 -12.40 -19.58 -6.57
C TYR A 225 -11.63 -18.39 -7.15
N LEU A 226 -10.46 -18.06 -6.60
CA LEU A 226 -9.63 -16.97 -7.09
C LEU A 226 -9.07 -17.24 -8.49
N ILE A 227 -8.70 -18.49 -8.79
CA ILE A 227 -8.27 -18.90 -10.13
C ILE A 227 -9.43 -18.74 -11.14
N ASP A 228 -10.64 -19.14 -10.77
CA ASP A 228 -11.80 -18.96 -11.65
C ASP A 228 -12.07 -17.46 -11.93
N GLN A 229 -11.86 -16.58 -10.94
CA GLN A 229 -11.97 -15.12 -11.13
C GLN A 229 -10.85 -14.55 -12.00
N ALA A 230 -9.61 -15.01 -11.80
CA ALA A 230 -8.43 -14.59 -12.55
C ALA A 230 -8.54 -14.85 -14.07
N GLU A 231 -9.30 -15.87 -14.46
CA GLU A 231 -9.59 -16.15 -15.88
C GLU A 231 -10.48 -15.09 -16.54
N ASP A 232 -11.29 -14.37 -15.75
CA ASP A 232 -12.24 -13.37 -16.24
C ASP A 232 -11.73 -11.92 -16.13
N ASP A 233 -10.87 -11.62 -15.15
CA ASP A 233 -10.56 -10.24 -14.73
C ASP A 233 -9.38 -9.56 -15.49
N GLU A 234 -8.70 -10.28 -16.40
CA GLU A 234 -7.53 -9.80 -17.18
C GLU A 234 -6.46 -9.02 -16.38
N ASP A 235 -6.35 -9.29 -15.08
CA ASP A 235 -5.45 -8.62 -14.15
C ASP A 235 -4.10 -9.35 -14.08
N LEU A 236 -3.07 -8.75 -14.70
CA LEU A 236 -1.74 -9.36 -14.77
C LEU A 236 -1.11 -9.55 -13.39
N GLU A 237 -1.14 -8.54 -12.53
CA GLU A 237 -0.47 -8.53 -11.23
C GLU A 237 -1.08 -9.61 -10.33
N PHE A 238 -2.42 -9.65 -10.26
CA PHE A 238 -3.13 -10.68 -9.51
C PHE A 238 -2.85 -12.09 -10.04
N ASN A 239 -2.76 -12.25 -11.36
CA ASN A 239 -2.47 -13.54 -11.97
C ASN A 239 -1.03 -14.02 -11.69
N LEU A 240 -0.06 -13.11 -11.63
CA LEU A 240 1.32 -13.44 -11.25
C LEU A 240 1.41 -13.87 -9.78
N GLU A 241 0.69 -13.18 -8.89
CA GLU A 241 0.63 -13.51 -7.46
C GLU A 241 -0.03 -14.88 -7.21
N LEU A 242 -1.11 -15.19 -7.94
CA LEU A 242 -1.72 -16.54 -7.91
C LEU A 242 -0.78 -17.63 -8.46
N LEU A 243 -0.02 -17.34 -9.52
CA LEU A 243 0.97 -18.28 -10.03
C LEU A 243 2.06 -18.57 -9.00
N SER A 244 2.51 -17.56 -8.26
CA SER A 244 3.46 -17.71 -7.15
C SER A 244 2.95 -18.71 -6.11
N GLU A 245 1.68 -18.58 -5.69
CA GLU A 245 1.05 -19.52 -4.74
C GLU A 245 0.98 -20.95 -5.27
N LEU A 246 0.71 -21.11 -6.56
CA LEU A 246 0.55 -22.41 -7.19
C LEU A 246 1.88 -23.18 -7.38
N ILE A 247 3.04 -22.55 -7.14
CA ILE A 247 4.35 -23.23 -7.22
C ILE A 247 4.38 -24.46 -6.30
N GLN A 248 3.89 -24.29 -5.08
CA GLN A 248 3.90 -25.34 -4.05
C GLN A 248 2.74 -26.34 -4.21
N GLU A 249 1.71 -26.04 -4.99
CA GLU A 249 0.53 -26.89 -5.14
C GLU A 249 0.75 -28.08 -6.08
N GLU A 250 0.14 -29.22 -5.77
CA GLU A 250 0.33 -30.46 -6.55
C GLU A 250 -0.29 -30.41 -7.96
N ASP A 251 -1.26 -29.53 -8.20
CA ASP A 251 -2.02 -29.50 -9.45
C ASP A 251 -1.31 -28.70 -10.55
N GLU A 252 -0.50 -29.42 -11.32
CA GLU A 252 0.22 -28.86 -12.47
C GLU A 252 -0.72 -28.34 -13.58
N GLU A 253 -1.89 -28.95 -13.77
CA GLU A 253 -2.80 -28.57 -14.85
C GLU A 253 -3.34 -27.16 -14.62
N ILE A 254 -3.68 -26.84 -13.36
CA ILE A 254 -4.13 -25.52 -12.95
C ILE A 254 -3.04 -24.46 -13.17
N PHE A 255 -1.80 -24.71 -12.70
CA PHE A 255 -0.69 -23.78 -12.90
C PHE A 255 -0.46 -23.48 -14.38
N LEU A 256 -0.39 -24.51 -15.23
CA LEU A 256 -0.16 -24.33 -16.66
C LEU A 256 -1.33 -23.65 -17.38
N LYS A 257 -2.57 -23.86 -16.91
CA LYS A 257 -3.76 -23.19 -17.45
C LYS A 257 -3.70 -21.69 -17.15
N LEU A 258 -3.46 -21.31 -15.89
CA LEU A 258 -3.31 -19.91 -15.49
C LEU A 258 -2.12 -19.25 -16.19
N LEU A 259 -0.97 -19.91 -16.25
CA LEU A 259 0.21 -19.41 -16.95
C LEU A 259 -0.09 -19.08 -18.42
N LYS A 260 -0.87 -19.94 -19.07
CA LYS A 260 -1.30 -19.74 -20.46
C LYS A 260 -2.28 -18.57 -20.62
N SER A 261 -3.19 -18.35 -19.68
CA SER A 261 -4.13 -17.22 -19.73
C SER A 261 -3.47 -15.89 -19.35
N THR A 262 -2.37 -15.91 -18.58
CA THR A 262 -1.61 -14.71 -18.21
C THR A 262 -0.67 -14.24 -19.31
N LEU A 263 -0.11 -15.15 -20.11
CA LEU A 263 0.81 -14.84 -21.23
C LEU A 263 0.38 -13.68 -22.15
N PRO A 264 -0.90 -13.57 -22.57
CA PRO A 264 -1.37 -12.48 -23.43
C PRO A 264 -1.43 -11.11 -22.75
N LEU A 265 -1.36 -11.05 -21.42
CA LEU A 265 -1.45 -9.83 -20.60
C LEU A 265 -0.10 -9.12 -20.44
N LEU A 266 1.00 -9.82 -20.73
CA LEU A 266 2.35 -9.26 -20.62
C LEU A 266 2.55 -8.08 -21.59
N GLU A 267 3.04 -6.95 -21.07
CA GLU A 267 3.26 -5.73 -21.84
C GLU A 267 4.74 -5.33 -21.90
N GLN A 268 5.50 -5.60 -20.84
CA GLN A 268 6.89 -5.20 -20.68
C GLN A 268 7.84 -6.40 -20.54
N GLU A 269 9.13 -6.14 -20.73
CA GLU A 269 10.18 -7.13 -20.53
C GLU A 269 10.24 -7.61 -19.07
N GLU A 270 9.98 -6.70 -18.12
CA GLU A 270 9.85 -7.00 -16.69
C GLU A 270 8.83 -8.13 -16.44
N ASP A 271 7.58 -7.93 -16.86
CA ASP A 271 6.49 -8.91 -16.73
C ASP A 271 6.90 -10.30 -17.26
N PHE A 272 7.60 -10.33 -18.40
CA PHE A 272 8.02 -11.59 -19.00
C PHE A 272 9.14 -12.26 -18.22
N GLN A 273 10.09 -11.50 -17.68
CA GLN A 273 11.15 -12.06 -16.84
C GLN A 273 10.58 -12.58 -15.53
N ASP A 274 9.63 -11.88 -14.91
CA ASP A 274 8.94 -12.32 -13.69
C ASP A 274 8.17 -13.61 -13.93
N MET A 275 7.40 -13.68 -15.01
CA MET A 275 6.70 -14.92 -15.39
C MET A 275 7.68 -16.09 -15.63
N LEU A 276 8.83 -15.84 -16.26
CA LEU A 276 9.84 -16.87 -16.47
C LEU A 276 10.47 -17.33 -15.15
N LEU A 277 10.67 -16.44 -14.18
CA LEU A 277 11.15 -16.81 -12.83
C LEU A 277 10.14 -17.73 -12.15
N LEU A 278 8.86 -17.35 -12.09
CA LEU A 278 7.79 -18.18 -11.52
C LEU A 278 7.70 -19.55 -12.21
N THR A 279 7.84 -19.57 -13.54
CA THR A 279 7.81 -20.83 -14.32
C THR A 279 9.04 -21.71 -14.03
N ALA A 280 10.22 -21.11 -13.84
CA ALA A 280 11.42 -21.85 -13.48
C ALA A 280 11.28 -22.47 -12.09
N ASP A 281 10.80 -21.70 -11.12
CA ASP A 281 10.61 -22.14 -9.75
C ASP A 281 9.57 -23.26 -9.66
N PHE A 282 8.47 -23.13 -10.40
CA PHE A 282 7.48 -24.21 -10.55
C PHE A 282 8.11 -25.51 -11.10
N PHE A 283 8.85 -25.46 -12.21
CA PHE A 283 9.45 -26.67 -12.76
C PHE A 283 10.54 -27.26 -11.88
N ASN A 284 11.29 -26.42 -11.15
CA ASN A 284 12.23 -26.88 -10.14
C ASN A 284 11.52 -27.64 -9.01
N GLU A 285 10.44 -27.07 -8.46
CA GLU A 285 9.63 -27.70 -7.41
C GLU A 285 9.02 -29.04 -7.87
N LYS A 286 8.62 -29.14 -9.14
CA LYS A 286 8.11 -30.40 -9.74
C LYS A 286 9.21 -31.36 -10.21
N GLU A 287 10.48 -31.08 -9.90
CA GLU A 287 11.66 -31.87 -10.32
C GLU A 287 11.76 -32.07 -11.86
N LYS A 288 11.20 -31.14 -12.65
CA LYS A 288 11.24 -31.14 -14.12
C LYS A 288 12.49 -30.45 -14.65
N ILE A 289 13.64 -31.08 -14.37
CA ILE A 289 14.99 -30.53 -14.61
C ILE A 289 15.20 -30.06 -16.06
N ASN A 290 14.63 -30.75 -17.05
CA ASN A 290 14.82 -30.37 -18.46
C ASN A 290 14.07 -29.09 -18.80
N GLU A 291 12.81 -29.01 -18.38
CA GLU A 291 11.93 -27.86 -18.55
C GLU A 291 12.48 -26.64 -17.80
N GLU A 292 12.89 -26.82 -16.55
CA GLU A 292 13.57 -25.81 -15.75
C GLU A 292 14.83 -25.29 -16.45
N HIS A 293 15.70 -26.17 -16.95
CA HIS A 293 16.89 -25.75 -17.70
C HIS A 293 16.58 -24.97 -18.98
N LEU A 294 15.48 -25.28 -19.67
CA LEU A 294 15.04 -24.51 -20.84
C LEU A 294 14.64 -23.09 -20.44
N ILE A 295 13.84 -22.95 -19.37
CA ILE A 295 13.44 -21.64 -18.84
C ILE A 295 14.64 -20.84 -18.34
N GLN A 296 15.54 -21.45 -17.56
CA GLN A 296 16.77 -20.82 -17.07
C GLN A 296 17.69 -20.36 -18.22
N SER A 297 17.73 -21.12 -19.32
CA SER A 297 18.45 -20.71 -20.53
C SER A 297 17.80 -19.51 -21.20
N LEU A 298 16.45 -19.47 -21.24
CA LEU A 298 15.70 -18.35 -21.78
C LEU A 298 15.90 -17.09 -20.93
N LEU A 299 15.75 -17.17 -19.60
CA LEU A 299 16.04 -16.09 -18.66
C LEU A 299 17.43 -15.48 -18.87
N LYS A 300 18.47 -16.31 -19.04
CA LYS A 300 19.84 -15.83 -19.32
C LYS A 300 19.98 -15.07 -20.62
N LYS A 301 19.17 -15.36 -21.64
CA LYS A 301 19.16 -14.59 -22.90
C LYS A 301 18.47 -13.24 -22.69
N ARG A 302 17.44 -13.20 -21.85
CA ARG A 302 16.59 -12.03 -21.57
C ARG A 302 17.23 -11.02 -20.61
N SER A 303 18.10 -11.46 -19.70
CA SER A 303 18.75 -10.60 -18.69
C SER A 303 19.59 -9.42 -19.22
N SER A 304 19.86 -9.36 -20.53
CA SER A 304 20.55 -8.25 -21.18
C SER A 304 19.60 -7.21 -21.79
N ILE A 305 18.29 -7.48 -21.80
CA ILE A 305 17.24 -6.62 -22.32
C ILE A 305 16.78 -5.69 -21.19
N PRO A 306 16.73 -4.37 -21.41
CA PRO A 306 16.13 -3.42 -20.47
C PRO A 306 14.69 -3.79 -20.08
N LEU A 307 14.38 -3.73 -18.79
CA LEU A 307 13.08 -4.12 -18.20
C LEU A 307 11.90 -3.28 -18.72
N ASP A 308 12.17 -2.02 -19.04
CA ASP A 308 11.20 -1.04 -19.55
C ASP A 308 10.87 -1.21 -21.05
N ASN A 309 11.49 -2.19 -21.72
CA ASN A 309 11.20 -2.45 -23.13
C ASN A 309 9.81 -3.06 -23.30
N ILE A 310 9.07 -2.56 -24.29
CA ILE A 310 7.79 -3.14 -24.71
C ILE A 310 8.02 -4.56 -25.25
N LEU A 311 7.23 -5.51 -24.75
CA LEU A 311 7.23 -6.90 -25.16
C LEU A 311 6.36 -7.10 -26.41
N ASP A 312 6.93 -7.64 -27.49
CA ASP A 312 6.15 -8.07 -28.65
C ASP A 312 5.55 -9.46 -28.38
N LYS A 313 4.25 -9.62 -28.60
CA LYS A 313 3.56 -10.92 -28.47
C LYS A 313 4.08 -11.99 -29.44
N ASN A 314 4.78 -11.59 -30.51
CA ASN A 314 5.46 -12.48 -31.46
C ASN A 314 6.96 -12.65 -31.16
N ASP A 315 7.44 -12.16 -30.02
CA ASP A 315 8.82 -12.32 -29.59
C ASP A 315 9.20 -13.83 -29.59
N PRO A 316 10.37 -14.20 -30.13
CA PRO A 316 10.79 -15.60 -30.19
C PRO A 316 10.80 -16.31 -28.82
N GLY A 317 11.12 -15.59 -27.74
CA GLY A 317 11.09 -16.09 -26.37
C GLY A 317 9.68 -16.38 -25.87
N VAL A 318 8.73 -15.49 -26.14
CA VAL A 318 7.30 -15.71 -25.81
C VAL A 318 6.76 -16.93 -26.55
N LEU A 319 7.12 -17.09 -27.83
CA LEU A 319 6.74 -18.28 -28.61
C LEU A 319 7.42 -19.56 -28.10
N GLU A 320 8.66 -19.47 -27.62
CA GLU A 320 9.40 -20.58 -27.01
C GLU A 320 8.70 -21.05 -25.72
N LEU A 321 8.31 -20.12 -24.84
CA LEU A 321 7.56 -20.43 -23.61
C LEU A 321 6.17 -21.01 -23.93
N THR A 322 5.43 -20.39 -24.86
CA THR A 322 4.10 -20.87 -25.28
C THR A 322 4.16 -22.33 -25.73
N LYS A 323 5.15 -22.66 -26.56
CA LYS A 323 5.34 -24.03 -27.06
C LYS A 323 5.67 -25.01 -25.93
N LEU A 324 6.48 -24.59 -24.96
CA LEU A 324 6.81 -25.42 -23.79
C LEU A 324 5.53 -25.76 -23.01
N ILE A 325 4.73 -24.74 -22.68
CA ILE A 325 3.46 -24.90 -21.95
C ILE A 325 2.53 -25.85 -22.70
N GLU A 326 2.33 -25.67 -24.01
CA GLU A 326 1.51 -26.57 -24.81
C GLU A 326 2.02 -28.01 -24.76
N THR A 327 3.33 -28.23 -24.85
CA THR A 327 3.88 -29.60 -24.77
C THR A 327 3.73 -30.24 -23.39
N SER A 328 3.77 -29.44 -22.32
CA SER A 328 3.62 -29.90 -20.94
C SER A 328 2.17 -30.26 -20.61
N VAL A 329 1.20 -29.44 -21.04
CA VAL A 329 -0.25 -29.71 -20.87
C VAL A 329 -0.67 -31.03 -21.54
N TYR A 330 -0.05 -31.41 -22.66
CA TYR A 330 -0.39 -32.64 -23.40
C TYR A 330 0.41 -33.89 -22.96
N ARG A 331 1.30 -33.81 -21.95
CA ARG A 331 2.05 -34.97 -21.40
C ARG A 331 1.81 -35.23 -19.91
N PRO A 332 0.57 -35.40 -19.41
CA PRO A 332 0.34 -35.58 -17.97
C PRO A 332 0.79 -36.95 -17.40
N ASN A 333 1.35 -37.87 -18.20
CA ASN A 333 1.62 -39.25 -17.75
C ASN A 333 2.90 -39.87 -18.35
N GLN A 334 4.06 -39.29 -18.09
CA GLN A 334 5.33 -40.03 -18.20
C GLN A 334 6.14 -39.83 -16.92
N LYS A 335 5.88 -40.70 -15.94
CA LYS A 335 6.80 -41.00 -14.83
C LYS A 335 7.98 -41.82 -15.33
#